data_AF-A0A382CHJ8-F1
#
_entry.id   AF-A0A382CHJ8-F1
#
_cell.length_a   1.000
_cell.length_b   1.000
_cell.length_c   1.000
_cell.angle_alpha   90.00
_cell.angle_beta   90.00
_cell.angle_gamma   90.00
#
_symmetry.space_group_name_H-M   'P 1'
#
loop_
_entity.id
_entity.type
_entity.pdbx_description
1 polymer ?
#
loop_
_entity_poly.entity_id
_entity_poly.type
_entity_poly.pdbx_seq_one_letter_code
_entity_poly.pdbx_strand_id
1 'polypeptide(L)'
;MGKAYVRMVEVKSSETGSEISWTKYENATQRKYHEAVTKDPGQKKYQFSLSRTLGIWIAAFFTLFILSFLYKDNPLYKIAESVVVGVSAAYWMVVGFWTTIVPNLLGKLSPGWIKSWAMPGLETKAEFLYLVPLIMGVMLLWRLAPKGTWISRWPLAFIIGTTAGI
;
A
#
# COMPACT_ATOMS: atom_id res chain seq x y z
N MET A 1 -18.24 -10.39 -21.81
CA MET A 1 -17.80 -9.87 -20.51
C MET A 1 -16.28 -9.69 -20.50
N GLY A 2 -15.81 -8.44 -20.48
CA GLY A 2 -14.63 -7.97 -19.74
C GLY A 2 -13.19 -8.32 -20.13
N LYS A 3 -12.85 -8.80 -21.34
CA LYS A 3 -11.43 -8.88 -21.72
C LYS A 3 -10.90 -7.47 -21.98
N ALA A 4 -9.91 -7.03 -21.20
CA ALA A 4 -9.29 -5.73 -21.36
C ALA A 4 -8.13 -5.83 -22.37
N TYR A 5 -8.29 -5.20 -23.52
CA TYR A 5 -7.25 -5.10 -24.54
C TYR A 5 -6.57 -3.75 -24.43
N VAL A 6 -5.29 -3.74 -24.76
CA VAL A 6 -4.47 -2.54 -24.71
C VAL A 6 -3.84 -2.34 -26.07
N ARG A 7 -3.93 -1.12 -26.59
CA ARG A 7 -3.24 -0.69 -27.80
C ARG A 7 -1.94 0.01 -27.43
N MET A 8 -0.85 -0.40 -28.05
CA MET A 8 0.42 0.33 -27.97
C MET A 8 0.36 1.55 -28.91
N VAL A 9 0.54 2.74 -28.35
CA VAL A 9 0.63 4.01 -29.07
C VAL A 9 1.99 4.60 -28.78
N GLU A 10 2.81 4.77 -29.82
CA GLU A 10 4.06 5.51 -29.71
C GLU A 10 3.73 6.99 -29.57
N VAL A 11 4.17 7.59 -28.46
CA VAL A 11 4.06 9.03 -28.23
C VAL A 11 5.45 9.60 -28.42
N LYS A 12 5.69 10.25 -29.57
CA LYS A 12 6.92 11.03 -29.80
C LYS A 12 6.74 12.37 -29.10
N SER A 13 7.62 12.69 -28.15
CA SER A 13 7.68 14.03 -27.55
C SER A 13 8.24 14.99 -28.59
N SER A 14 7.43 15.94 -29.07
CA SER A 14 7.85 16.96 -30.04
C SER A 14 8.10 18.26 -29.29
N GLU A 15 9.07 18.29 -28.39
CA GLU A 15 9.61 19.54 -27.84
C GLU A 15 11.06 19.33 -27.40
N THR A 16 11.96 19.91 -28.22
CA THR A 16 13.35 20.31 -27.95
C THR A 16 14.30 19.28 -27.30
N GLY A 17 15.08 18.60 -28.15
CA GLY A 17 16.45 18.17 -27.82
C GLY A 17 16.67 16.73 -27.32
N SER A 18 15.62 15.92 -27.12
CA SER A 18 15.80 14.48 -26.86
C SER A 18 14.70 13.66 -27.54
N GLU A 19 15.09 12.74 -28.44
CA GLU A 19 14.19 11.73 -29.00
C GLU A 19 13.86 10.68 -27.93
N ILE A 20 13.02 11.03 -26.96
CA ILE A 20 12.51 10.04 -26.03
C ILE A 20 11.18 9.52 -26.56
N SER A 21 11.22 8.28 -27.06
CA SER A 21 10.04 7.53 -27.48
C SER A 21 9.60 6.66 -26.31
N TRP A 22 8.38 6.88 -25.81
CA TRP A 22 7.75 6.02 -24.82
C TRP A 22 6.42 5.50 -25.33
N THR A 23 6.10 4.31 -24.85
CA THR A 23 4.99 3.52 -25.33
C THR A 23 3.83 3.70 -24.38
N LYS A 24 2.79 4.41 -24.81
CA LYS A 24 1.56 4.58 -24.05
C LYS A 24 0.59 3.45 -24.37
N TYR A 25 0.03 2.87 -23.32
CA TYR A 25 -0.90 1.76 -23.38
C TYR A 25 -2.32 2.30 -23.21
N GLU A 26 -3.09 2.34 -24.30
CA GLU A 26 -4.48 2.83 -24.28
C GLU A 26 -5.49 1.68 -24.28
N ASN A 27 -6.64 1.89 -23.62
CA ASN A 27 -7.70 0.89 -23.61
C ASN A 27 -8.27 0.69 -25.03
N ALA A 28 -8.27 -0.56 -25.49
CA ALA A 28 -8.85 -0.96 -26.75
C ALA A 28 -10.11 -1.81 -26.51
N THR A 29 -11.16 -1.55 -27.30
CA THR A 29 -12.38 -2.35 -27.29
C THR A 29 -12.12 -3.71 -27.95
N GLN A 30 -12.79 -4.77 -27.47
CA GLN A 30 -12.70 -6.12 -28.04
C GLN A 30 -12.93 -6.15 -29.56
N ARG A 31 -13.86 -5.34 -30.07
CA ARG A 31 -14.13 -5.21 -31.51
C ARG A 31 -12.90 -4.79 -32.30
N LYS A 32 -12.15 -3.78 -31.82
CA LYS A 32 -10.93 -3.27 -32.47
C LYS A 32 -9.80 -4.30 -32.47
N TYR A 33 -9.73 -5.15 -31.44
CA TYR A 33 -8.78 -6.27 -31.40
C TYR A 33 -9.10 -7.32 -32.47
N HIS A 34 -10.37 -7.75 -32.58
CA HIS A 34 -10.77 -8.72 -33.59
C HIS A 34 -10.57 -8.19 -35.01
N GLU A 35 -10.95 -6.94 -35.29
CA GLU A 35 -10.73 -6.30 -36.59
C GLU A 35 -9.25 -6.17 -36.96
N ALA A 36 -8.36 -6.09 -35.98
CA ALA A 36 -6.93 -6.03 -36.18
C ALA A 36 -6.33 -7.41 -36.46
N VAL A 37 -6.77 -8.44 -35.74
CA VAL A 37 -6.33 -9.84 -35.91
C VAL A 37 -6.83 -10.42 -37.23
N THR A 38 -8.03 -10.07 -37.67
CA THR A 38 -8.55 -10.51 -38.99
C THR A 38 -7.83 -9.86 -40.16
N LYS A 39 -7.31 -8.63 -39.98
CA LYS A 39 -6.52 -7.93 -41.00
C LYS A 39 -5.08 -8.41 -41.09
N ASP A 40 -4.48 -8.80 -39.96
CA ASP A 40 -3.14 -9.37 -39.92
C ASP A 40 -2.99 -10.28 -38.68
N PRO A 41 -2.78 -11.60 -38.87
CA PRO A 41 -2.67 -12.56 -37.77
C PRO A 41 -1.46 -12.34 -36.84
N GLY A 42 -0.44 -11.57 -37.26
CA GLY A 42 0.80 -11.35 -36.53
C GLY A 42 0.88 -10.04 -35.75
N GLN A 43 -0.20 -9.26 -35.64
CA GLN A 43 -0.14 -7.92 -35.06
C GLN A 43 0.23 -7.90 -33.56
N LYS A 44 1.28 -7.13 -33.22
CA LYS A 44 1.65 -6.80 -31.83
C LYS A 44 0.98 -5.53 -31.28
N LYS A 45 0.17 -4.86 -32.11
CA LYS A 45 -0.45 -3.55 -31.83
C LYS A 45 -1.50 -3.58 -30.72
N TYR A 46 -2.19 -4.71 -30.57
CA TYR A 46 -3.17 -4.93 -29.53
C TYR A 46 -2.80 -6.16 -28.70
N GLN A 47 -2.69 -5.98 -27.39
CA GLN A 47 -2.30 -7.03 -26.47
C GLN A 47 -3.34 -7.23 -25.39
N PHE A 48 -3.43 -8.46 -24.91
CA PHE A 48 -4.29 -8.80 -23.78
C PHE A 48 -3.61 -8.39 -22.47
N SER A 49 -4.30 -7.60 -21.65
CA SER A 49 -3.78 -7.20 -20.34
C SER A 49 -4.37 -8.11 -19.24
N LEU A 50 -3.54 -9.05 -18.79
CA LEU A 50 -3.87 -9.95 -17.68
C LEU A 50 -4.13 -9.17 -16.38
N SER A 51 -3.24 -8.25 -16.01
CA SER A 51 -3.33 -7.47 -14.78
C SER A 51 -4.63 -6.66 -14.71
N ARG A 52 -5.00 -5.98 -15.80
CA ARG A 52 -6.23 -5.18 -15.87
C ARG A 52 -7.47 -6.06 -15.82
N THR A 53 -7.48 -7.18 -16.53
CA THR A 53 -8.60 -8.13 -16.51
C THR A 53 -8.82 -8.69 -15.11
N LEU A 54 -7.76 -9.14 -14.45
CA LEU A 54 -7.82 -9.63 -13.06
C LEU A 54 -8.30 -8.54 -12.09
N GLY A 55 -7.78 -7.31 -12.22
CA GLY A 55 -8.21 -6.18 -11.39
C GLY A 55 -9.70 -5.85 -11.52
N ILE A 56 -10.25 -5.90 -12.75
CA ILE A 56 -11.68 -5.68 -13.00
C ILE A 56 -12.52 -6.77 -12.34
N TRP A 57 -12.11 -8.03 -12.45
CA TRP A 57 -12.81 -9.15 -11.81
C TRP A 57 -12.78 -9.07 -10.29
N ILE A 58 -11.61 -8.77 -9.71
CA ILE A 58 -11.45 -8.56 -8.27
C ILE A 58 -12.34 -7.41 -7.79
N ALA A 59 -12.36 -6.28 -8.49
CA ALA A 59 -13.22 -5.15 -8.16
C ALA A 59 -14.70 -5.54 -8.18
N ALA A 60 -15.14 -6.23 -9.25
CA ALA A 60 -16.52 -6.70 -9.38
C ALA A 60 -16.92 -7.67 -8.26
N PHE A 61 -16.05 -8.62 -7.89
CA PHE A 61 -16.30 -9.52 -6.77
C PHE A 61 -16.42 -8.79 -5.44
N PHE A 62 -15.53 -7.83 -5.16
CA PHE A 62 -15.61 -7.04 -3.93
C PHE A 62 -16.86 -6.15 -3.88
N THR A 63 -17.33 -5.62 -5.02
CA THR A 63 -18.62 -4.93 -5.10
C THR A 63 -19.78 -5.89 -4.79
N LEU A 64 -19.77 -7.12 -5.31
CA LEU A 64 -20.78 -8.11 -4.96
C LEU A 64 -20.71 -8.52 -3.49
N PHE A 65 -19.49 -8.67 -2.92
CA PHE A 65 -19.30 -9.05 -1.53
C PHE A 65 -19.88 -8.02 -0.57
N ILE A 66 -19.67 -6.72 -0.83
CA ILE A 66 -20.24 -5.66 0.02
C ILE A 66 -21.76 -5.55 -0.13
N LEU A 67 -22.27 -5.73 -1.36
CA LEU A 67 -23.73 -5.74 -1.60
C LEU A 67 -24.43 -6.98 -1.02
N SER A 68 -23.68 -8.05 -0.76
CA SER A 68 -24.20 -9.25 -0.08
C SER A 68 -24.62 -9.00 1.37
N PHE A 69 -24.41 -7.80 1.94
CA PHE A 69 -24.92 -7.45 3.27
C PHE A 69 -26.44 -7.66 3.40
N LEU A 70 -27.18 -7.46 2.30
CA LEU A 70 -28.64 -7.60 2.27
C LEU A 70 -29.08 -9.06 2.45
N TYR A 71 -28.20 -10.00 2.14
CA TYR A 71 -28.43 -11.44 2.25
C TYR A 71 -27.76 -11.97 3.53
N LYS A 72 -28.44 -11.75 4.67
CA LYS A 72 -28.20 -12.29 6.02
C LYS A 72 -26.88 -13.09 6.21
N ASP A 73 -25.95 -12.57 7.03
CA ASP A 73 -24.75 -13.24 7.56
C ASP A 73 -23.92 -14.08 6.56
N ASN A 74 -23.74 -13.62 5.32
CA ASN A 74 -22.90 -14.31 4.34
C ASN A 74 -21.40 -14.18 4.67
N PRO A 75 -20.61 -15.29 4.68
CA PRO A 75 -19.15 -15.25 4.82
C PRO A 75 -18.45 -14.25 3.88
N LEU A 76 -18.98 -14.05 2.66
CA LEU A 76 -18.42 -13.13 1.67
C LEU A 76 -18.44 -11.67 2.16
N TYR A 77 -19.51 -11.26 2.84
CA TYR A 77 -19.62 -9.93 3.41
C TYR A 77 -18.60 -9.72 4.53
N LYS A 78 -18.44 -10.70 5.43
CA LYS A 78 -17.46 -10.64 6.54
C LYS A 78 -16.01 -10.54 6.04
N ILE A 79 -15.70 -11.17 4.89
CA ILE A 79 -14.40 -11.01 4.23
C ILE A 79 -14.23 -9.57 3.75
N ALA A 80 -15.21 -9.02 3.04
CA ALA A 80 -15.11 -7.63 2.58
C ALA A 80 -14.98 -6.64 3.74
N GLU A 81 -15.77 -6.81 4.81
CA GLU A 81 -15.72 -5.99 6.02
C GLU A 81 -14.34 -6.06 6.70
N SER A 82 -13.82 -7.27 6.94
CA SER A 82 -12.50 -7.45 7.57
C SER A 82 -11.35 -6.91 6.71
N VAL A 83 -11.44 -7.00 5.38
CA VAL A 83 -10.47 -6.38 4.46
C VAL A 83 -10.53 -4.86 4.58
N VAL A 84 -11.71 -4.25 4.55
CA VAL A 84 -11.85 -2.79 4.66
C VAL A 84 -11.30 -2.29 6.00
N VAL A 85 -11.71 -2.89 7.12
CA VAL A 85 -11.24 -2.52 8.46
C VAL A 85 -9.74 -2.78 8.60
N GLY A 86 -9.25 -3.90 8.07
CA GLY A 86 -7.83 -4.25 8.08
C GLY A 86 -6.96 -3.26 7.31
N VAL A 87 -7.39 -2.84 6.12
CA VAL A 87 -6.68 -1.83 5.33
C VAL A 87 -6.68 -0.48 6.04
N SER A 88 -7.79 -0.07 6.66
CA SER A 88 -7.85 1.15 7.48
C SER A 88 -6.87 1.11 8.66
N ALA A 89 -6.81 -0.01 9.39
CA ALA A 89 -5.87 -0.18 10.50
C ALA A 89 -4.40 -0.18 10.02
N ALA A 90 -4.13 -0.85 8.90
CA ALA A 90 -2.80 -0.90 8.29
C ALA A 90 -2.33 0.48 7.83
N TYR A 91 -3.21 1.28 7.21
CA TYR A 91 -2.89 2.65 6.80
C TYR A 91 -2.41 3.49 7.98
N TRP A 92 -3.16 3.50 9.08
CA TRP A 92 -2.78 4.22 10.30
C TRP A 92 -1.44 3.76 10.86
N MET A 93 -1.19 2.45 10.87
CA MET A 93 0.09 1.89 11.31
C MET A 93 1.27 2.36 10.46
N VAL A 94 1.13 2.33 9.13
CA VAL A 94 2.18 2.76 8.19
C VAL A 94 2.44 4.26 8.30
N VAL A 95 1.38 5.07 8.37
CA VAL A 95 1.50 6.52 8.55
C VAL A 95 2.21 6.83 9.86
N GLY A 96 1.77 6.26 10.99
CA GLY A 96 2.41 6.47 12.29
C GLY A 96 3.88 6.00 12.32
N PHE A 97 4.19 4.91 11.61
CA PHE A 97 5.58 4.46 11.46
C PHE A 97 6.45 5.52 10.79
N TRP A 98 6.03 6.03 9.63
CA TRP A 98 6.83 7.00 8.87
C TRP A 98 6.85 8.41 9.48
N THR A 99 5.77 8.84 10.13
CA THR A 99 5.66 10.21 10.66
C THR A 99 6.12 10.33 12.11
N THR A 100 6.07 9.24 12.88
CA THR A 100 6.37 9.28 14.32
C THR A 100 7.57 8.41 14.66
N ILE A 101 7.56 7.12 14.31
CA ILE A 101 8.61 6.18 14.71
C ILE A 101 9.94 6.52 14.01
N VAL A 102 9.92 6.72 12.70
CA VAL A 102 11.14 6.98 11.92
C VAL A 102 11.83 8.29 12.35
N PRO A 103 11.16 9.45 12.47
CA PRO A 103 11.84 10.68 12.88
C PRO A 103 12.10 10.79 14.39
N ASN A 104 11.12 10.47 15.25
CA ASN A 104 11.23 10.77 16.69
C ASN A 104 11.97 9.71 17.49
N LEU A 105 11.95 8.45 17.04
CA LEU A 105 12.63 7.36 17.73
C LEU A 105 13.92 6.99 17.01
N LEU A 106 13.79 6.51 15.78
CA LEU A 106 14.93 6.00 15.03
C LEU A 106 15.88 7.17 14.70
N GLY A 107 15.35 8.30 14.21
CA GLY A 107 16.12 9.46 13.75
C GLY A 107 17.03 10.06 14.82
N LYS A 108 16.62 9.97 16.09
CA LYS A 108 17.38 10.43 17.25
C LYS A 108 18.31 9.36 17.83
N LEU A 109 17.96 8.09 17.68
CA LEU A 109 18.78 6.96 18.16
C LEU A 109 19.97 6.67 17.23
N SER A 110 19.75 6.64 15.90
CA SER A 110 20.75 6.31 14.88
C SER A 110 20.65 7.26 13.66
N PRO A 111 21.07 8.52 13.82
CA PRO A 111 20.95 9.54 12.76
C PRO A 111 21.71 9.15 11.49
N GLY A 112 22.88 8.49 11.61
CA GLY A 112 23.69 8.09 10.45
C GLY A 112 23.02 7.06 9.53
N TRP A 113 22.37 6.03 10.10
CA TRP A 113 21.69 5.00 9.32
C TRP A 113 20.47 5.56 8.59
N ILE A 114 19.69 6.40 9.27
CA ILE A 114 18.42 6.92 8.73
C ILE A 114 18.67 8.03 7.73
N LYS A 115 19.74 8.80 7.90
CA LYS A 115 20.19 9.78 6.91
C LYS A 115 20.53 9.14 5.56
N SER A 116 21.07 7.92 5.58
CA SER A 116 21.49 7.22 4.35
C SER A 116 20.34 6.73 3.48
N TRP A 117 19.17 6.44 4.06
CA TRP A 117 18.06 5.82 3.32
C TRP A 117 16.75 6.61 3.43
N ALA A 118 16.38 7.09 4.62
CA ALA A 118 15.04 7.60 4.88
C ALA A 118 14.95 9.13 4.88
N MET A 119 15.91 9.83 5.51
CA MET A 119 15.84 11.30 5.70
C MET A 119 17.22 11.98 5.60
N PRO A 120 17.65 12.38 4.39
CA PRO A 120 18.98 12.96 4.17
C PRO A 120 19.20 14.33 4.85
N GLY A 121 18.15 15.01 5.28
CA GLY A 121 18.20 16.32 5.97
C GLY A 121 18.27 16.26 7.51
N LEU A 122 18.48 15.10 8.11
CA LEU A 122 18.60 15.00 9.58
C LEU A 122 19.93 15.58 10.07
N GLU A 123 19.84 16.63 10.89
CA GLU A 123 20.96 17.24 11.62
C GLU A 123 20.76 17.04 13.13
N THR A 124 20.99 15.82 13.60
CA THR A 124 20.84 15.47 15.03
C THR A 124 21.97 14.57 15.47
N LYS A 125 22.41 14.75 16.72
CA LYS A 125 23.40 13.88 17.38
C LYS A 125 22.68 12.64 17.93
N ALA A 126 23.37 11.51 17.95
CA ALA A 126 22.80 10.27 18.50
C ALA A 126 22.55 10.42 20.01
N GLU A 127 21.30 10.19 20.43
CA GLU A 127 20.89 10.24 21.83
C GLU A 127 20.43 8.85 22.29
N PHE A 128 21.28 8.17 23.07
CA PHE A 128 21.00 6.82 23.57
C PHE A 128 19.82 6.76 24.56
N LEU A 129 19.36 7.90 25.09
CA LEU A 129 18.16 7.97 25.93
C LEU A 129 16.91 7.44 25.21
N TYR A 130 16.86 7.52 23.87
CA TYR A 130 15.78 7.00 23.04
C TYR A 130 15.74 5.46 22.97
N LEU A 131 16.71 4.77 23.59
CA LEU A 131 16.65 3.33 23.76
C LEU A 131 15.51 2.91 24.70
N VAL A 132 15.13 3.77 25.65
CA VAL A 132 13.98 3.54 26.55
C VAL A 132 12.65 3.46 25.77
N PRO A 133 12.27 4.47 24.97
CA PRO A 133 11.07 4.38 24.14
C PRO A 133 11.16 3.28 23.06
N LEU A 134 12.37 2.89 22.61
CA LEU A 134 12.53 1.73 21.72
C LEU A 134 12.12 0.43 22.40
N ILE A 135 12.61 0.20 23.62
CA ILE A 135 12.25 -0.98 24.41
C ILE A 135 10.74 -1.00 24.68
N MET A 136 10.15 0.14 25.07
CA MET A 136 8.70 0.28 25.25
C MET A 136 7.92 -0.02 23.95
N GLY A 137 8.42 0.43 22.80
CA GLY A 137 7.84 0.12 21.48
C GLY A 137 7.90 -1.36 21.13
N VAL A 138 9.03 -2.03 21.40
CA VAL A 138 9.17 -3.48 21.18
C VAL A 138 8.25 -4.28 22.11
N MET A 139 8.09 -3.84 23.36
CA MET A 139 7.15 -4.45 24.31
C MET A 139 5.69 -4.35 23.83
N LEU A 140 5.33 -3.30 23.08
CA LEU A 140 4.00 -3.17 22.48
C LEU A 140 3.78 -4.16 21.33
N LEU A 141 4.81 -4.59 20.60
CA LEU A 141 4.68 -5.61 19.55
C LEU A 141 4.23 -6.95 20.12
N TRP A 142 4.55 -7.21 21.40
CA TRP A 142 4.11 -8.42 22.10
C TRP A 142 2.60 -8.52 22.28
N ARG A 143 1.87 -7.42 22.04
CA ARG A 143 0.40 -7.37 22.00
C ARG A 143 -0.20 -8.08 20.79
N LEU A 144 0.56 -8.23 19.70
CA LEU A 144 0.14 -9.00 18.52
C LEU A 144 0.13 -10.52 18.82
N ALA A 145 0.87 -10.96 19.85
CA ALA A 145 0.90 -12.35 20.28
C ALA A 145 -0.21 -12.61 21.32
N PRO A 146 -1.06 -13.65 21.17
CA PRO A 146 -2.18 -13.91 22.06
C PRO A 146 -1.78 -14.25 23.50
N LYS A 147 -0.51 -14.64 23.74
CA LYS A 147 -0.03 -15.12 25.05
C LYS A 147 0.80 -14.13 25.85
N GLY A 148 1.12 -12.95 25.32
CA GLY A 148 2.04 -12.03 26.01
C GLY A 148 1.50 -10.62 26.24
N THR A 149 0.19 -10.51 26.39
CA THR A 149 -0.51 -9.29 26.81
C THR A 149 0.06 -8.68 28.11
N TRP A 150 0.62 -9.49 29.02
CA TRP A 150 1.23 -8.99 30.26
C TRP A 150 2.40 -8.03 30.03
N ILE A 151 3.25 -8.28 29.03
CA ILE A 151 4.42 -7.45 28.73
C ILE A 151 3.97 -6.08 28.19
N SER A 152 2.89 -6.06 27.40
CA SER A 152 2.33 -4.81 26.85
C SER A 152 1.66 -3.90 27.88
N ARG A 153 1.45 -4.35 29.13
CA ARG A 153 0.85 -3.53 30.21
C ARG A 153 1.78 -2.43 30.71
N TRP A 154 3.10 -2.63 30.64
CA TRP A 154 4.09 -1.66 31.11
C TRP A 154 4.12 -0.37 30.26
N PRO A 155 4.19 -0.44 28.91
CA PRO A 155 4.04 0.74 28.07
C PRO A 155 2.69 1.45 28.26
N LEU A 156 1.61 0.68 28.48
CA LEU A 156 0.28 1.27 28.68
C LEU A 156 0.19 2.06 29.99
N ALA A 157 0.77 1.54 31.07
CA ALA A 157 0.87 2.25 32.34
C ALA A 157 1.70 3.54 32.21
N PHE A 158 2.80 3.49 31.44
CA PHE A 158 3.60 4.68 31.13
C PHE A 158 2.81 5.73 30.35
N ILE A 159 2.09 5.32 29.29
CA ILE A 159 1.23 6.24 28.51
C ILE A 159 0.18 6.87 29.43
N ILE A 160 -0.55 6.07 30.22
CA ILE A 160 -1.58 6.57 31.13
C ILE A 160 -0.97 7.54 32.16
N GLY A 161 0.20 7.22 32.72
CA GLY A 161 0.91 8.09 33.65
C GLY A 161 1.31 9.43 33.01
N THR A 162 1.80 9.42 31.77
CA THR A 162 2.13 10.67 31.05
C THR A 162 0.89 11.48 30.69
N THR A 163 -0.23 10.84 30.35
CA THR A 163 -1.48 11.53 30.01
C THR A 163 -2.24 12.01 31.24
N ALA A 164 -2.06 11.40 32.41
CA ALA A 164 -2.67 11.83 33.67
C ALA A 164 -1.90 12.97 34.35
N GLY A 165 -0.64 13.19 33.96
CA GLY A 165 0.20 14.29 34.46
C GLY A 165 0.14 15.57 33.62
N ILE A 166 -0.57 15.56 32.49
CA ILE A 166 -0.92 16.72 31.66
C ILE A 166 -2.33 17.17 32.04
#